data_AF-A0A7K1S813-F1
#
_entry.id   AF-A0A7K1S813-F1
#
_cell.length_a   1.000
_cell.length_b   1.000
_cell.length_c   1.000
_cell.angle_alpha   90.00
_cell.angle_beta   90.00
_cell.angle_gamma   90.00
#
_symmetry.space_group_name_H-M   'P 1'
#
loop_
_entity.id
_entity.type
_entity.pdbx_description
1 polymer ?
#
loop_
_entity_poly.entity_id
_entity_poly.type
_entity_poly.pdbx_seq_one_letter_code
_entity_poly.pdbx_strand_id
1 'polypeptide(L)'
;MKTLHFAIDLRSFFLGALTLLGVLLLANFTPSPNNKPEQAENRRYQVVTGVGGSFILDTQTGQYIQIYGVGKNSRTKFNFNDLEPQAK
;
A
#
# COMPACT_ATOMS: atom_id res chain seq x y z
N MET A 1 -2.02 -58.23 19.89
CA MET A 1 -2.35 -57.08 19.02
C MET A 1 -1.28 -57.00 17.94
N LYS A 2 -1.64 -56.95 16.64
CA LYS A 2 -0.65 -56.88 15.56
C LYS A 2 -0.15 -55.44 15.44
N THR A 3 1.15 -55.25 15.61
CA THR A 3 1.83 -53.98 15.36
C THR A 3 2.05 -53.79 13.86
N LEU A 4 1.55 -52.68 13.32
CA LEU A 4 1.81 -52.22 11.97
C LEU A 4 3.07 -51.36 11.97
N HIS A 5 4.09 -51.77 11.23
CA HIS A 5 5.31 -50.99 11.04
C HIS A 5 5.17 -50.14 9.78
N PHE A 6 5.14 -48.82 9.95
CA PHE A 6 5.17 -47.87 8.84
C PHE A 6 6.61 -47.43 8.59
N ALA A 7 7.14 -47.76 7.43
CA ALA A 7 8.39 -47.20 6.93
C ALA A 7 8.04 -46.16 5.87
N ILE A 8 8.29 -44.89 6.16
CA ILE A 8 8.10 -43.80 5.21
C ILE A 8 9.48 -43.45 4.65
N ASP A 9 9.60 -43.49 3.32
CA ASP A 9 10.80 -43.00 2.65
C ASP A 9 10.95 -41.50 2.94
N LEU A 10 12.10 -41.15 3.53
CA LEU A 10 12.43 -39.79 3.95
C LEU A 10 12.32 -38.81 2.77
N ARG A 11 12.67 -39.24 1.55
CA ARG A 11 12.57 -38.40 0.34
C ARG A 11 11.11 -38.05 0.02
N SER A 12 10.23 -39.03 0.09
CA SER A 12 8.79 -38.87 -0.15
C SER A 12 8.14 -38.01 0.93
N PHE A 13 8.60 -38.12 2.18
CA PHE A 13 8.16 -37.25 3.27
C PHE A 13 8.51 -35.78 3.01
N PHE A 14 9.77 -35.50 2.66
CA PHE A 14 10.20 -34.12 2.35
C PHE A 14 9.49 -33.55 1.14
N LEU A 15 9.26 -34.36 0.09
CA LEU A 15 8.51 -33.93 -1.09
C LEU A 15 7.05 -33.61 -0.75
N GLY A 16 6.42 -34.43 0.11
CA GLY A 16 5.08 -34.18 0.63
C GLY A 16 5.00 -32.91 1.49
N ALA A 17 5.97 -32.70 2.38
CA ALA A 17 6.02 -31.51 3.21
C ALA A 17 6.23 -30.22 2.40
N LEU A 18 7.12 -30.25 1.40
CA LEU A 18 7.40 -29.12 0.53
C LEU A 18 6.19 -28.74 -0.33
N THR A 19 5.47 -29.73 -0.86
CA THR A 19 4.25 -29.48 -1.64
C THR A 19 3.15 -28.90 -0.77
N LEU A 20 2.93 -29.42 0.44
CA LEU A 20 1.97 -28.86 1.41
C LEU A 20 2.30 -27.41 1.77
N LEU A 21 3.57 -27.12 2.06
CA LEU A 21 4.03 -25.76 2.35
C LEU A 21 3.77 -24.81 1.17
N GLY A 22 4.11 -25.23 -0.05
CA GLY A 22 3.90 -24.43 -1.26
C GLY A 22 2.43 -24.11 -1.50
N VAL A 23 1.54 -25.10 -1.33
CA VAL A 23 0.08 -24.91 -1.48
C VAL A 23 -0.45 -23.95 -0.41
N LEU A 24 -0.02 -24.09 0.85
CA LEU A 24 -0.44 -23.16 1.91
C LEU A 24 0.03 -21.72 1.65
N LEU A 25 1.26 -21.54 1.18
CA LEU A 25 1.77 -20.20 0.84
C LEU A 25 0.98 -19.55 -0.29
N LEU A 26 0.63 -20.32 -1.33
CA LEU A 26 -0.18 -19.83 -2.45
C LEU A 26 -1.62 -19.55 -2.03
N ALA A 27 -2.23 -20.44 -1.25
CA ALA A 27 -3.61 -20.29 -0.79
C ALA A 27 -3.79 -19.09 0.16
N ASN A 28 -2.77 -18.78 0.95
CA ASN A 28 -2.78 -17.65 1.89
C ASN A 28 -2.06 -16.41 1.33
N PHE A 29 -1.72 -16.40 0.04
CA PHE A 29 -1.10 -15.24 -0.58
C PHE A 29 -2.13 -14.11 -0.69
N THR A 30 -2.03 -13.13 0.18
CA THR A 30 -2.75 -11.86 0.06
C THR A 30 -1.86 -10.88 -0.71
N PRO A 31 -2.20 -10.52 -1.96
CA PRO A 31 -1.46 -9.51 -2.68
C PRO A 31 -1.51 -8.19 -1.91
N SER A 32 -0.35 -7.58 -1.69
CA SER A 32 -0.26 -6.28 -1.01
C SER A 32 -1.17 -5.27 -1.72
N PRO A 33 -2.11 -4.60 -1.01
CA PRO A 33 -3.06 -3.68 -1.63
C PRO A 33 -2.41 -2.41 -2.20
N ASN A 34 -1.11 -2.19 -1.97
CA ASN A 34 -0.44 -0.91 -2.26
C ASN A 34 0.09 -0.71 -3.68
N ASN A 35 -0.15 -1.64 -4.62
CA ASN A 35 0.30 -1.48 -6.01
C ASN A 35 -0.83 -1.25 -7.01
N LYS A 36 -2.04 -0.92 -6.55
CA LYS A 36 -3.02 -0.29 -7.43
C LYS A 36 -2.71 1.21 -7.46
N PRO A 37 -2.34 1.82 -8.61
CA PRO A 37 -2.54 3.25 -8.73
C PRO A 37 -4.03 3.48 -8.41
N GLU A 38 -4.32 4.21 -7.32
CA GLU A 38 -5.68 4.61 -6.97
C GLU A 38 -6.37 5.05 -8.27
N GLN A 39 -7.46 4.39 -8.64
CA GLN A 39 -8.19 4.65 -9.86
C GLN A 39 -8.39 6.16 -10.00
N ALA A 40 -7.67 6.76 -10.95
CA ALA A 40 -7.68 8.19 -11.22
C ALA A 40 -9.01 8.68 -11.84
N GLU A 41 -10.03 7.83 -11.86
CA GLU A 41 -11.18 7.94 -12.75
C GLU A 41 -12.16 9.05 -12.34
N ASN A 42 -12.02 9.63 -11.14
CA ASN A 42 -12.83 10.78 -10.71
C ASN A 42 -12.17 11.65 -9.63
N ARG A 43 -10.84 11.63 -9.52
CA ARG A 43 -10.15 12.39 -8.48
C ARG A 43 -10.11 13.86 -8.86
N ARG A 44 -10.79 14.71 -8.08
CA ARG A 44 -10.93 16.14 -8.35
C ARG A 44 -9.80 16.91 -7.69
N TYR A 45 -8.89 17.40 -8.52
CA TYR A 45 -7.81 18.28 -8.07
C TYR A 45 -8.14 19.74 -8.37
N GLN A 46 -7.85 20.63 -7.41
CA GLN A 46 -7.92 22.07 -7.61
C GLN A 46 -6.52 22.66 -7.50
N VAL A 47 -6.14 23.49 -8.48
CA VAL A 47 -4.87 24.22 -8.46
C VAL A 47 -5.12 25.65 -8.02
N VAL A 48 -4.40 26.09 -6.99
CA VAL A 48 -4.44 27.47 -6.50
C VAL A 48 -3.06 28.07 -6.67
N THR A 49 -2.95 29.12 -7.48
CA THR A 49 -1.68 29.82 -7.77
C THR A 49 -1.65 31.18 -7.08
N GLY A 50 -0.56 31.50 -6.41
CA GLY A 50 -0.34 32.82 -5.79
C GLY A 50 1.11 33.28 -5.89
N VAL A 51 1.38 34.51 -5.40
CA VAL A 51 2.72 35.15 -5.48
C VAL A 51 3.80 34.33 -4.76
N GLY A 52 3.43 33.59 -3.70
CA GLY A 52 4.35 32.77 -2.91
C GLY A 52 4.53 31.31 -3.37
N GLY A 53 3.83 30.88 -4.42
CA GLY A 53 3.86 29.48 -4.90
C GLY A 53 2.51 28.97 -5.37
N SER A 54 2.48 27.71 -5.78
CA SER A 54 1.26 27.03 -6.22
C SER A 54 0.91 25.87 -5.30
N PHE A 55 -0.37 25.59 -5.12
CA PHE A 55 -0.87 24.47 -4.34
C PHE A 55 -1.73 23.58 -5.24
N ILE A 56 -1.55 22.27 -5.15
CA ILE A 56 -2.44 21.27 -5.75
C ILE A 56 -3.20 20.62 -4.62
N LEU A 57 -4.52 20.73 -4.65
CA LEU A 57 -5.41 20.29 -3.58
C LEU A 57 -6.23 19.10 -4.07
N ASP A 58 -6.17 17.99 -3.35
CA ASP A 58 -7.07 16.85 -3.53
C ASP A 58 -8.34 17.10 -2.71
N THR A 59 -9.40 17.48 -3.43
CA THR A 59 -10.68 17.85 -2.81
C THR A 59 -11.41 16.67 -2.17
N GLN A 60 -11.01 15.43 -2.47
CA GLN A 60 -11.63 14.24 -1.89
C GLN A 60 -10.97 13.83 -0.57
N THR A 61 -9.65 14.02 -0.46
CA THR A 61 -8.90 13.56 0.73
C THR A 61 -8.52 14.68 1.68
N GLY A 62 -8.70 15.95 1.29
CA GLY A 62 -8.20 17.08 2.08
C GLY A 62 -6.66 17.10 2.15
N GLN A 63 -6.00 16.47 1.19
CA GLN A 63 -4.54 16.51 1.08
C GLN A 63 -4.13 17.57 0.09
N TYR A 64 -3.00 18.23 0.32
CA TYR A 64 -2.47 19.20 -0.62
C TYR A 64 -0.96 19.04 -0.82
N ILE A 65 -0.50 19.45 -1.99
CA ILE A 65 0.90 19.48 -2.40
C ILE A 65 1.26 20.94 -2.64
N GLN A 66 2.27 21.43 -1.94
CA GLN A 66 2.83 22.75 -2.18
C GLN A 66 3.95 22.67 -3.21
N ILE A 67 3.91 23.54 -4.20
CA ILE A 67 4.90 23.66 -5.28
C ILE A 67 5.53 25.05 -5.17
N TYR A 68 6.82 25.07 -4.85
CA TYR A 68 7.59 26.30 -4.74
C TYR A 68 8.36 26.55 -6.04
N GLY A 69 7.90 27.47 -6.89
CA GLY A 69 8.67 28.03 -8.00
C GLY A 69 9.19 27.06 -9.07
N VAL A 70 9.69 27.62 -10.18
CA VAL A 70 10.32 26.84 -11.25
C VAL A 70 11.69 26.37 -10.75
N GLY A 71 11.86 25.06 -10.51
CA GLY A 71 13.14 24.45 -10.14
C GLY A 71 13.29 23.97 -8.70
N LYS A 72 12.31 24.22 -7.80
CA LYS A 72 12.28 23.64 -6.45
C LYS A 72 11.24 22.52 -6.39
N ASN A 73 11.68 21.31 -6.74
CA ASN A 73 10.86 20.09 -6.65
C ASN A 73 10.68 19.60 -5.20
N SER A 74 10.39 20.49 -4.26
CA SER A 74 9.99 20.08 -2.91
C SER A 74 8.50 19.74 -2.95
N ARG A 75 8.19 18.49 -3.26
CA ARG A 75 6.83 17.95 -3.12
C ARG A 75 6.63 17.56 -1.67
N THR A 76 6.15 18.47 -0.86
CA THR A 76 5.76 18.16 0.52
C THR A 76 4.25 17.95 0.56
N LYS A 77 3.84 16.76 0.99
CA LYS A 77 2.44 16.36 1.14
C LYS A 77 1.98 16.75 2.54
N PHE A 78 0.88 17.46 2.62
CA PHE A 78 0.30 17.93 3.89
C PHE A 78 -1.19 17.56 3.96
N ASN A 79 -1.74 17.50 5.18
CA ASN A 79 -3.15 17.25 5.44
C ASN A 79 -3.78 18.51 6.07
N PHE A 80 -4.99 18.89 5.62
CA PHE A 80 -5.72 20.01 6.21
C PHE A 80 -6.05 19.81 7.69
N ASN A 81 -6.24 18.57 8.15
CA ASN A 81 -6.53 18.29 9.56
C ASN A 81 -5.38 18.71 10.49
N ASP A 82 -4.15 18.83 9.96
CA ASP A 82 -2.99 19.27 10.74
C ASP A 82 -2.91 20.81 10.83
N LEU A 83 -3.71 21.54 10.03
CA LEU A 83 -3.72 22.99 9.95
C LEU A 83 -4.86 23.65 10.73
N GLU A 84 -5.93 22.92 11.04
CA GLU A 84 -7.01 23.48 11.86
C GLU A 84 -6.52 23.70 13.30
N PRO A 85 -6.53 24.93 13.82
CA PRO A 85 -6.34 25.14 15.25
C PRO A 85 -7.50 24.48 15.97
N GLN A 86 -7.22 23.47 16.80
CA GLN A 86 -8.26 22.85 17.62
C GLN A 86 -8.96 23.94 18.42
N ALA A 87 -10.25 24.14 18.13
CA ALA A 87 -11.08 25.08 18.87
C ALA A 87 -11.00 24.71 20.36
N LYS A 88 -10.59 25.68 21.19
CA LYS A 88 -10.57 25.56 22.65
C LYS A 88 -11.97 25.49 23.22
#